data_AF-A0A967GKX5-F1
#
_entry.id   AF-A0A967GKX5-F1
#
_cell.length_a   1.000
_cell.length_b   1.000
_cell.length_c   1.000
_cell.angle_alpha   90.00
_cell.angle_beta   90.00
_cell.angle_gamma   90.00
#
_symmetry.space_group_name_H-M   'P 1'
#
loop_
_entity.id
_entity.type
_entity.pdbx_description
1 polymer ?
#
loop_
_entity_poly.entity_id
_entity_poly.type
_entity_poly.pdbx_seq_one_letter_code
_entity_poly.pdbx_strand_id
1 'polypeptide(L)' 'KTGGRNNAGRVTSRRRGGGHKRAYRRIDFKRNKDGVPAKVASIEYDPNRSAN' A
#
# COMPACT_ATOMS: atom_id res chain seq x y z
N LYS A 1 -0.27 10.73 4.78
CA LYS A 1 -1.62 10.27 5.20
C LYS A 1 -2.60 11.42 5.01
N THR A 2 -3.81 11.17 4.52
CA THR A 2 -4.81 12.22 4.23
C THR A 2 -5.72 12.54 5.41
N GLY A 3 -5.73 11.71 6.46
CA GLY A 3 -6.56 11.96 7.66
C GLY A 3 -8.06 11.96 7.39
N GLY A 4 -8.52 11.24 6.36
CA GLY A 4 -9.94 11.17 5.99
C GLY A 4 -10.49 12.41 5.27
N ARG A 5 -9.63 13.34 4.87
CA ARG A 5 -10.01 14.58 4.17
C ARG A 5 -9.77 14.51 2.66
N ASN A 6 -10.58 15.26 1.91
CA ASN A 6 -10.41 15.46 0.47
C ASN A 6 -9.55 16.69 0.14
N ASN A 7 -9.41 17.00 -1.15
CA ASN A 7 -8.66 18.16 -1.67
C ASN A 7 -9.17 19.52 -1.17
N ALA A 8 -10.47 19.65 -0.88
CA ALA A 8 -11.08 20.85 -0.29
C ALA A 8 -10.98 20.89 1.24
N GLY A 9 -10.25 19.95 1.87
CA GLY A 9 -10.07 19.88 3.32
C GLY A 9 -11.27 19.34 4.09
N ARG A 10 -12.37 18.98 3.42
CA ARG A 10 -13.58 18.43 4.05
C ARG A 10 -13.36 16.97 4.44
N VAL A 11 -13.84 16.58 5.63
CA VAL A 11 -13.82 15.17 6.06
C VAL A 11 -14.87 14.41 5.27
N THR A 12 -14.43 13.57 4.33
CA THR A 12 -15.30 12.71 3.52
C THR A 12 -15.32 11.27 4.01
N SER A 13 -14.30 10.85 4.78
CA SER A 13 -14.23 9.52 5.39
C SER A 13 -14.00 9.63 6.90
N ARG A 14 -14.95 9.10 7.68
CA ARG A 14 -14.88 9.08 9.16
C ARG A 14 -14.00 7.92 9.65
N ARG A 15 -13.58 7.98 10.93
CA ARG A 15 -12.73 6.96 11.59
C ARG A 15 -11.35 6.76 10.93
N ARG A 16 -10.88 7.74 10.16
CA ARG A 16 -9.57 7.75 9.52
C ARG A 16 -8.77 8.93 10.05
N GLY A 17 -7.81 8.68 10.94
CA GLY A 17 -6.95 9.70 11.52
C GLY A 17 -5.70 9.09 12.15
N GLY A 18 -4.56 9.77 12.02
CA GLY A 18 -3.33 9.38 12.72
C GLY A 18 -2.75 7.99 12.39
N GLY A 19 -2.11 7.38 13.40
CA GLY A 19 -1.43 6.09 13.39
C GLY A 19 0.06 6.15 13.02
N HIS A 20 0.78 5.02 13.17
CA HIS A 20 2.22 4.92 12.86
C HIS A 20 2.55 5.25 11.39
N LYS A 21 3.71 5.87 11.14
CA LYS A 21 4.20 6.17 9.79
C LYS A 21 4.48 4.85 9.06
N ARG A 22 4.02 4.73 7.81
CA ARG A 22 4.21 3.53 6.99
C ARG A 22 4.94 3.94 5.71
N ALA A 23 5.98 3.22 5.35
CA ALA A 23 6.66 3.40 4.07
C ALA A 23 5.85 2.69 2.99
N TYR A 24 5.75 3.29 1.81
CA TYR A 24 5.09 2.68 0.66
C TYR A 24 6.00 1.65 0.01
N ARG A 25 5.47 0.46 -0.28
CA ARG A 25 6.18 -0.57 -1.05
C ARG A 25 5.78 -0.50 -2.51
N ARG A 26 6.77 -0.32 -3.38
CA ARG A 26 6.57 -0.39 -4.83
C ARG A 26 6.44 -1.85 -5.23
N ILE A 27 5.20 -2.28 -5.46
CA ILE A 27 4.86 -3.64 -5.84
C ILE A 27 4.42 -3.66 -7.30
N ASP A 28 4.96 -4.59 -8.07
CA ASP A 28 4.52 -4.84 -9.43
C ASP A 28 3.25 -5.68 -9.41
N PHE A 29 2.10 -5.00 -9.48
CA PHE A 29 0.79 -5.66 -9.55
C PHE A 29 0.46 -6.19 -10.94
N LYS A 30 1.08 -5.65 -11.99
CA LYS A 30 0.75 -6.01 -13.38
C LYS A 30 1.43 -7.31 -13.78
N ARG A 31 2.64 -7.56 -13.27
CA ARG A 31 3.42 -8.78 -13.52
C ARG A 31 3.57 -9.10 -15.01
N ASN A 32 3.73 -8.08 -15.86
CA ASN A 32 3.78 -8.21 -17.33
C ASN A 32 5.06 -8.90 -17.88
N LYS A 33 5.85 -9.57 -17.03
CA LYS A 33 7.09 -10.25 -17.43
C LYS A 33 6.77 -11.71 -17.74
N ASP A 34 5.97 -11.92 -18.78
CA ASP A 34 5.57 -13.26 -19.19
C ASP A 34 6.74 -14.01 -19.81
N GLY A 35 6.84 -15.32 -19.52
CA GLY A 35 7.90 -16.19 -20.05
C GLY A 35 9.27 -16.08 -19.35
N VAL A 36 9.45 -15.16 -18.40
CA VAL A 36 10.69 -15.07 -17.60
C VAL A 36 10.50 -15.79 -16.27
N PRO A 37 11.24 -16.89 -15.99
CA PRO A 37 11.17 -17.54 -14.69
C PRO A 37 11.72 -16.62 -13.60
N ALA A 38 11.04 -16.58 -12.44
CA ALA A 38 11.44 -15.81 -11.28
C ALA A 38 11.67 -16.72 -10.08
N LYS A 39 12.70 -16.43 -9.28
CA LYS A 39 12.96 -17.09 -8.00
C LYS A 39 12.48 -16.19 -6.85
N VAL A 40 11.77 -16.77 -5.89
CA VAL A 40 11.35 -16.06 -4.68
C VAL A 40 12.59 -15.77 -3.82
N ALA A 41 12.81 -14.51 -3.47
CA ALA A 41 13.93 -14.09 -2.64
C ALA A 41 13.60 -14.14 -1.14
N SER A 42 12.45 -13.61 -0.74
CA SER A 42 11.98 -13.52 0.65
C SER A 42 10.46 -13.35 0.71
N ILE A 43 9.87 -13.62 1.88
CA ILE A 43 8.47 -13.30 2.21
C ILE A 43 8.48 -12.16 3.23
N GLU A 44 7.82 -11.04 2.93
CA GLU A 44 7.88 -9.82 3.75
C GLU A 44 6.50 -9.21 4.02
N TYR A 45 6.20 -8.92 5.28
CA TYR A 45 4.94 -8.29 5.71
C TYR A 45 4.84 -6.83 5.27
N ASP A 46 3.83 -6.43 4.47
CA ASP A 46 3.62 -5.03 4.02
C ASP A 46 2.61 -4.28 4.90
N PRO A 47 3.01 -3.23 5.65
CA PRO A 47 2.12 -2.52 6.57
C PRO A 47 0.98 -1.77 5.88
N ASN A 48 0.97 -1.66 4.55
CA ASN A 48 -0.09 -1.00 3.78
C ASN A 48 -1.15 -1.97 3.25
N ARG A 49 -0.99 -3.29 3.43
CA ARG A 49 -1.95 -4.33 3.02
C ARG A 49 -2.08 -5.41 4.11
N SER A 50 -3.09 -6.27 3.99
CA SER A 50 -3.33 -7.38 4.92
C SER A 50 -2.73 -8.70 4.48
N ALA A 51 -2.42 -8.84 3.18
CA ALA A 51 -1.82 -10.06 2.62
C ALA A 51 -0.29 -9.98 2.65
N ASN A 52 0.35 -11.11 3.00
CA ASN A 52 1.79 -11.33 2.86
C ASN A 52 2.12 -12.00 1.54
#